data_AF-D6E9Y6-F1
#
_entry.id   AF-D6E9Y6-F1
#
_cell.length_a   1.000
_cell.length_b   1.000
_cell.length_c   1.000
_cell.angle_alpha   90.00
_cell.angle_beta   90.00
_cell.angle_gamma   90.00
#
_symmetry.space_group_name_H-M   'P 1'
#
loop_
_entity.id
_entity.type
_entity.pdbx_description
1 polymer ?
#
loop_
_entity_poly.entity_id
_entity_poly.type
_entity_poly.pdbx_seq_one_letter_code
_entity_poly.pdbx_strand_id
1 'polypeptide(L)' 'MTKIQLTIIAKAAAIRVARGEEVDAVLASYTKLTDEERAAIKEEIA' A
#
# COMPACT_ATOMS: atom_id res chain seq x y z
N MET A 1 -4.06 9.91 -5.90
CA MET A 1 -3.45 10.46 -4.67
C MET A 1 -2.22 11.27 -5.02
N THR A 2 -1.73 12.13 -4.12
CA THR A 2 -0.44 12.80 -4.35
C THR A 2 0.72 11.82 -4.14
N LYS A 3 1.89 12.11 -4.74
CA LYS A 3 3.10 11.30 -4.56
C LYS A 3 3.45 11.09 -3.08
N ILE A 4 3.29 12.14 -2.26
CA ILE A 4 3.54 12.08 -0.81
C ILE A 4 2.57 11.11 -0.12
N GLN A 5 1.28 11.16 -0.46
CA GLN A 5 0.29 10.26 0.11
C GLN A 5 0.58 8.80 -0.22
N LEU A 6 0.95 8.52 -1.47
CA LEU A 6 1.33 7.17 -1.89
C LEU A 6 2.55 6.66 -1.12
N THR A 7 3.59 7.47 -0.95
CA THR A 7 4.77 7.09 -0.15
C THR A 7 4.45 6.81 1.31
N ILE A 8 3.55 7.60 1.93
CA ILE A 8 3.11 7.36 3.31
C ILE A 8 2.36 6.03 3.40
N ILE A 9 1.48 5.75 2.44
CA ILE A 9 0.70 4.51 2.40
C ILE A 9 1.63 3.31 2.18
N ALA A 10 2.58 3.40 1.25
CA ALA A 10 3.55 2.33 1.00
C ALA A 10 4.34 1.97 2.27
N LYS A 11 4.86 2.98 2.99
CA LYS A 11 5.55 2.76 4.27
C LYS A 11 4.64 2.13 5.33
N ALA A 12 3.41 2.63 5.47
CA ALA A 12 2.45 2.07 6.43
C ALA A 12 2.08 0.63 6.09
N ALA A 13 1.88 0.34 4.80
CA ALA A 13 1.57 -1.00 4.31
C ALA A 13 2.74 -1.96 4.55
N ALA A 14 3.97 -1.56 4.24
CA ALA A 14 5.18 -2.35 4.50
C ALA A 14 5.31 -2.74 5.99
N ILE A 15 5.03 -1.82 6.92
CA ILE A 15 5.07 -2.12 8.36
C ILE A 15 4.02 -3.16 8.75
N ARG A 16 2.80 -3.06 8.22
CA ARG A 16 1.71 -4.00 8.50
C ARG A 16 1.99 -5.38 7.92
N VAL A 17 2.53 -5.42 6.71
CA VAL A 17 2.96 -6.65 6.05
C VAL A 17 4.09 -7.33 6.82
N ALA A 18 5.08 -6.56 7.29
CA ALA A 18 6.15 -7.07 8.15
C ALA A 18 5.63 -7.62 9.50
N ARG A 19 4.43 -7.23 9.94
CA ARG A 19 3.74 -7.79 11.12
C ARG A 19 2.92 -9.03 10.80
N GLY A 20 2.93 -9.50 9.56
CA GLY A 20 2.22 -10.70 9.10
C GLY A 20 0.82 -10.44 8.52
N GLU A 21 0.43 -9.19 8.29
CA GLU A 21 -0.81 -8.91 7.57
C GLU A 21 -0.62 -9.15 6.06
N GLU A 22 -1.65 -9.68 5.39
CA GLU A 22 -1.59 -9.84 3.93
C GLU A 22 -1.62 -8.48 3.21
N VAL A 23 -0.71 -8.31 2.25
CA VAL A 23 -0.59 -7.10 1.41
C VAL A 23 -1.95 -6.71 0.82
N ASP A 24 -2.68 -7.68 0.28
CA ASP A 24 -3.98 -7.43 -0.37
C ASP A 24 -5.03 -6.91 0.60
N ALA A 25 -5.11 -7.48 1.80
CA ALA A 25 -6.01 -7.02 2.85
C ALA A 25 -5.65 -5.60 3.32
N VAL A 26 -4.36 -5.32 3.50
CA VAL A 26 -3.87 -4.00 3.89
C VAL A 26 -4.21 -2.96 2.83
N LEU A 27 -3.93 -3.24 1.56
CA LEU A 27 -4.23 -2.31 0.47
C LEU A 27 -5.73 -2.14 0.25
N ALA A 28 -6.55 -3.20 0.43
CA ALA A 28 -8.01 -3.12 0.35
C ALA A 28 -8.61 -2.13 1.35
N SER A 29 -7.96 -1.90 2.49
CA SER A 29 -8.39 -0.89 3.47
C SER A 29 -8.27 0.56 2.98
N TYR A 30 -7.48 0.81 1.92
CA TYR A 30 -7.37 2.12 1.27
C TYR A 30 -8.32 2.19 0.06
N THR A 31 -9.58 2.54 0.32
CA THR A 31 -10.66 2.60 -0.69
C THR A 31 -10.45 3.65 -1.78
N LYS A 32 -9.54 4.60 -1.57
CA LYS A 32 -9.22 5.68 -2.52
C LYS A 32 -8.04 5.35 -3.45
N LEU A 33 -7.39 4.19 -3.28
CA LEU A 33 -6.34 3.75 -4.20
C LEU A 33 -6.98 3.25 -5.48
N THR A 34 -6.51 3.77 -6.61
CA THR A 34 -6.79 3.16 -7.92
C THR A 34 -6.01 1.85 -8.06
N ASP A 35 -6.36 1.06 -9.06
CA ASP A 35 -5.68 -0.21 -9.33
C ASP A 35 -4.21 0.02 -9.73
N GLU A 36 -3.89 1.11 -10.45
CA GLU A 36 -2.49 1.43 -10.78
C GLU A 36 -1.68 1.83 -9.54
N GLU A 37 -2.26 2.65 -8.65
CA GLU A 37 -1.61 3.06 -7.41
C GLU A 37 -1.37 1.87 -6.48
N ARG A 38 -2.33 0.93 -6.45
CA ARG A 38 -2.25 -0.32 -5.69
C ARG A 38 -1.12 -1.20 -6.22
N ALA A 39 -0.99 -1.34 -7.54
CA ALA A 39 0.09 -2.08 -8.18
C ALA A 39 1.46 -1.45 -7.89
N ALA A 40 1.59 -0.13 -8.02
CA ALA A 40 2.84 0.59 -7.74
C ALA A 40 3.29 0.39 -6.28
N ILE A 41 2.35 0.46 -5.33
CA ILE A 41 2.65 0.22 -3.92
C ILE A 41 3.05 -1.23 -3.67
N LYS A 42 2.41 -2.21 -4.34
CA LYS A 42 2.83 -3.62 -4.23
C LYS A 42 4.26 -3.84 -4.70
N GLU A 43 4.66 -3.24 -5.82
CA GLU A 43 6.02 -3.34 -6.34
C GLU A 43 7.05 -2.70 -5.39
N GLU A 44 6.67 -1.63 -4.68
CA GLU A 44 7.57 -0.95 -3.73
C GLU A 44 7.74 -1.70 -2.39
N ILE A 45 6.80 -2.58 -2.03
CA ILE A 45 6.83 -3.37 -0.78
C ILE A 45 7.44 -4.77 -0.98
N ALA A 46 7.42 -5.31 -2.21
CA ALA A 46 7.97 -6.62 -2.57
C ALA A 46 9.51 -6.66 -2.49
#